data_AF-A0A350KP94-F1
#
_entry.id   AF-A0A350KP94-F1
#
_cell.length_a   1.000
_cell.length_b   1.000
_cell.length_c   1.000
_cell.angle_alpha   90.00
_cell.angle_beta   90.00
_cell.angle_gamma   90.00
#
_symmetry.space_group_name_H-M   'P 1'
#
loop_
_entity.id
_entity.type
_entity.pdbx_description
1 polymer ?
#
loop_
_entity_poly.entity_id
_entity_poly.type
_entity_poly.pdbx_seq_one_letter_code
_entity_poly.pdbx_strand_id
1 'polypeptide(L)'
;MNSFFKSAACFFFLSFPAGAQTLDVPPGREMQRVAYSAKAGIEVFAEVEDGKWCGDILGLKIFAQDESAFSDSALNALMSKVAVVLNGECPSATQAVIDGYKANTLVYQGSASAMDKWKPEKGTLKVKIRQLQVAAVKTNAGKSGFPVKEWTPPADKRHIVAHIAPDAPEYKIKSKDKKCAILFTTDKPARQVENWFVSVGGNSCSENLVYGRAEVSVFNEKGALETTLDGYFTEGRFTGSKNLNVVLLNRYGAKGENQNLSYLIDSDPELKIHYLGFLKSERKAKGLYAPWTGCSPFTVAAVTENEELFLDGTVTDNILRAAESYADIFCMGARRMKFFATTVPQGIAGMDLPENKKGAEDDPNLIYAAELERGAGKKWKIVSDKTQNLAKLRENARRAEDAREHQLMMADFNELTKTDFAGRLAYMIGTDRIDNLFAMATAARVTGKPVRVNLLANVAASGLDKARAEWPSAFLITQTSGLLNRAG
;
A
#
# COMPACT_ATOMS: atom_id res chain seq x y z
N MET A 1 2.23 51.34 -70.65
CA MET A 1 1.61 51.94 -69.45
C MET A 1 1.40 50.83 -68.43
N ASN A 2 2.14 50.92 -67.31
CA ASN A 2 2.05 50.19 -66.02
C ASN A 2 1.93 48.65 -66.08
N SER A 3 2.81 47.81 -65.50
CA SER A 3 3.63 47.97 -64.30
C SER A 3 4.74 46.89 -64.27
N PHE A 4 5.96 47.33 -63.98
CA PHE A 4 6.94 46.78 -63.01
C PHE A 4 6.57 45.47 -62.27
N PHE A 5 7.46 44.54 -61.93
CA PHE A 5 8.87 44.20 -62.23
C PHE A 5 9.17 42.93 -61.38
N LYS A 6 10.10 42.10 -61.85
CA LYS A 6 11.05 41.26 -61.08
C LYS A 6 10.60 39.94 -60.44
N SER A 7 11.16 38.90 -61.06
CA SER A 7 11.62 37.61 -60.53
C SER A 7 12.04 37.60 -59.06
N ALA A 8 11.64 36.53 -58.36
CA ALA A 8 12.33 36.03 -57.19
C ALA A 8 12.48 34.51 -57.33
N ALA A 9 13.73 34.06 -57.18
CA ALA A 9 14.19 32.72 -57.40
C ALA A 9 13.59 31.70 -56.42
N CYS A 10 13.29 30.51 -56.95
CA CYS A 10 13.03 29.30 -56.17
C CYS A 10 14.29 28.91 -55.38
N PHE A 11 14.37 29.33 -54.12
CA PHE A 11 15.23 28.69 -53.14
C PHE A 11 14.51 27.45 -52.60
N PHE A 12 14.89 26.28 -53.10
CA PHE A 12 14.68 25.01 -52.41
C PHE A 12 15.47 25.04 -51.10
N PHE A 13 14.83 25.43 -50.00
CA PHE A 13 15.29 25.02 -48.69
C PHE A 13 14.84 23.58 -48.46
N LEU A 14 15.80 22.66 -48.64
CA LEU A 14 15.77 21.34 -48.01
C LEU A 14 15.82 21.54 -46.49
N SER A 15 14.67 21.83 -45.90
CA SER A 15 14.47 21.73 -44.46
C SER A 15 14.46 20.23 -44.14
N PHE A 16 15.56 19.71 -43.61
CA PHE A 16 15.53 18.45 -42.87
C PHE A 16 14.38 18.57 -41.85
N PRO A 17 13.41 17.63 -41.81
CA PRO A 17 12.55 17.55 -40.64
C PRO A 17 13.46 17.21 -39.48
N ALA A 18 13.79 18.21 -38.65
CA ALA A 18 14.31 17.96 -37.32
C ALA A 18 13.28 17.06 -36.67
N GLY A 19 13.63 15.78 -36.53
CA GLY A 19 12.76 14.77 -35.98
C GLY A 19 12.29 15.24 -34.61
N ALA A 20 11.01 15.60 -34.52
CA ALA A 20 10.32 15.48 -33.27
C ALA A 20 10.51 14.02 -32.85
N GLN A 21 11.25 13.80 -31.77
CA GLN A 21 11.21 12.53 -31.07
C GLN A 21 9.76 12.37 -30.61
N THR A 22 8.95 11.74 -31.45
CA THR A 22 7.69 11.17 -31.03
C THR A 22 8.05 10.21 -29.92
N LEU A 23 7.65 10.54 -28.69
CA LEU A 23 7.70 9.61 -27.58
C LEU A 23 7.03 8.32 -28.06
N ASP A 24 7.80 7.25 -28.19
CA ASP A 24 7.28 5.89 -28.29
C ASP A 24 6.58 5.59 -26.97
N VAL A 25 5.30 5.92 -26.92
CA VAL A 25 4.39 5.53 -25.84
C VAL A 25 4.23 4.00 -25.94
N PRO A 26 4.41 3.25 -24.84
CA PRO A 26 4.25 1.81 -24.85
C PRO A 26 2.86 1.39 -25.37
N PRO A 27 2.74 0.29 -26.11
CA PRO A 27 1.46 -0.15 -26.66
C PRO A 27 0.54 -0.58 -25.50
N GLY A 28 -0.58 0.11 -25.33
CA GLY A 28 -1.60 -0.25 -24.33
C GLY A 28 -2.51 0.87 -23.82
N ARG A 29 -2.29 2.15 -24.15
CA ARG A 29 -3.22 3.25 -23.82
C ARG A 29 -3.22 4.30 -24.93
N GLU A 30 -4.22 4.27 -25.81
CA GLU A 30 -4.42 5.36 -26.77
C GLU A 30 -4.81 6.64 -26.01
N MET A 31 -4.20 7.77 -26.37
CA MET A 31 -4.49 9.08 -25.79
C MET A 31 -4.82 10.04 -26.92
N GLN A 32 -5.97 10.70 -26.84
CA GLN A 32 -6.37 11.72 -27.81
C GLN A 32 -5.82 13.07 -27.35
N ARG A 33 -5.07 13.77 -28.22
CA ARG A 33 -4.63 15.14 -27.90
C ARG A 33 -5.79 16.11 -28.05
N VAL A 34 -6.18 16.75 -26.94
CA VAL A 34 -7.31 17.68 -26.85
C VAL A 34 -6.84 19.14 -26.99
N ALA A 35 -5.65 19.46 -26.49
CA ALA A 35 -5.07 20.80 -26.67
C ALA A 35 -3.55 20.75 -26.73
N TYR A 36 -2.96 21.75 -27.40
CA TYR A 36 -1.52 21.91 -27.54
C TYR A 36 -1.14 23.39 -27.57
N SER A 37 -0.05 23.74 -26.90
CA SER A 37 0.55 25.07 -26.96
C SER A 37 2.06 24.99 -26.92
N ALA A 38 2.70 25.14 -28.09
CA ALA A 38 4.15 25.24 -28.21
C ALA A 38 4.72 26.39 -27.37
N LYS A 39 4.07 27.56 -27.40
CA LYS A 39 4.52 28.77 -26.68
C LYS A 39 4.50 28.59 -25.16
N ALA A 40 3.53 27.83 -24.64
CA ALA A 40 3.44 27.57 -23.22
C ALA A 40 4.16 26.28 -22.79
N GLY A 41 4.62 25.46 -23.76
CA GLY A 41 5.18 24.14 -23.48
C GLY A 41 4.18 23.21 -22.80
N ILE A 42 2.89 23.27 -23.21
CA ILE A 42 1.80 22.50 -22.59
C ILE A 42 1.10 21.63 -23.64
N GLU A 43 0.86 20.37 -23.29
CA GLU A 43 0.04 19.44 -24.04
C GLU A 43 -1.06 18.87 -23.14
N VAL A 44 -2.27 18.76 -23.64
CA VAL A 44 -3.41 18.19 -22.92
C VAL A 44 -3.95 17.02 -23.72
N PHE A 45 -4.02 15.86 -23.08
CA PHE A 45 -4.55 14.64 -23.65
C PHE A 45 -5.77 14.18 -22.87
N ALA A 46 -6.73 13.56 -23.55
CA ALA A 46 -7.78 12.76 -22.94
C ALA A 46 -7.40 11.27 -23.10
N GLU A 47 -7.58 10.50 -22.05
CA GLU A 47 -7.49 9.04 -22.15
C GLU A 47 -8.61 8.49 -23.04
N VAL A 48 -8.28 7.54 -23.90
CA VAL A 48 -9.25 6.82 -24.75
C VAL A 48 -9.70 5.56 -24.01
N GLU A 49 -11.00 5.39 -23.83
CA GLU A 49 -11.62 4.17 -23.29
C GLU A 49 -12.54 3.55 -24.35
N ASP A 50 -12.39 2.24 -24.62
CA ASP A 50 -13.14 1.51 -25.65
C ASP A 50 -13.13 2.19 -27.05
N GLY A 51 -12.00 2.80 -27.41
CA GLY A 51 -11.83 3.52 -28.68
C GLY A 51 -12.51 4.89 -28.75
N LYS A 52 -13.08 5.38 -27.64
CA LYS A 52 -13.67 6.72 -27.51
C LYS A 52 -12.98 7.50 -26.40
N TRP A 53 -12.55 8.72 -26.71
CA TRP A 53 -11.98 9.62 -25.70
C TRP A 53 -13.06 10.45 -24.98
N CYS A 54 -14.28 10.49 -25.53
CA CYS A 54 -15.37 11.30 -25.01
C CYS A 54 -16.37 10.44 -24.22
N GLY A 55 -16.55 10.79 -22.95
CA GLY A 55 -17.48 10.18 -22.01
C GLY A 55 -17.98 11.21 -21.00
N ASP A 56 -18.83 10.79 -20.06
CA ASP A 56 -19.42 11.69 -19.06
C ASP A 56 -18.38 12.22 -18.06
N ILE A 57 -17.34 11.41 -17.80
CA ILE A 57 -16.16 11.76 -16.99
C ILE A 57 -14.91 11.54 -17.85
N LEU A 58 -14.11 12.59 -18.02
CA LEU A 58 -12.88 12.54 -18.81
C LEU A 58 -11.64 12.38 -17.94
N GLY A 59 -10.73 11.49 -18.32
CA GLY A 59 -9.37 11.47 -17.79
C GLY A 59 -8.46 12.40 -18.59
N LEU A 60 -8.17 13.60 -18.08
CA LEU A 60 -7.27 14.56 -18.71
C LEU A 60 -5.86 14.44 -18.16
N LYS A 61 -4.87 14.33 -19.05
CA LYS A 61 -3.45 14.39 -18.75
C LYS A 61 -2.84 15.64 -19.33
N ILE A 62 -2.32 16.50 -18.47
CA ILE A 62 -1.67 17.75 -18.84
C ILE A 62 -0.17 17.58 -18.68
N PHE A 63 0.59 17.64 -19.75
CA PHE A 63 2.06 17.63 -19.71
C PHE A 63 2.55 19.07 -19.88
N ALA A 64 3.34 19.55 -18.93
CA ALA A 64 3.92 20.89 -18.96
C ALA A 64 5.44 20.85 -18.80
N GLN A 65 6.14 21.71 -19.54
CA GLN A 65 7.58 21.91 -19.35
C GLN A 65 7.91 22.62 -18.03
N ASP A 66 7.03 23.53 -17.59
CA ASP A 66 7.15 24.25 -16.32
C ASP A 66 5.99 23.93 -15.37
N GLU A 67 6.32 23.76 -14.09
CA GLU A 67 5.38 23.51 -13.01
C GLU A 67 4.47 24.73 -12.74
N SER A 68 4.91 25.93 -13.12
CA SER A 68 4.09 27.15 -13.01
C SER A 68 2.77 27.05 -13.78
N ALA A 69 2.69 26.16 -14.79
CA ALA A 69 1.47 25.86 -15.52
C ALA A 69 0.33 25.35 -14.62
N PHE A 70 0.68 24.76 -13.47
CA PHE A 70 -0.27 24.22 -12.49
C PHE A 70 -0.57 25.19 -11.33
N SER A 71 -0.10 26.44 -11.40
CA SER A 71 -0.56 27.48 -10.46
C SER A 71 -2.05 27.78 -10.69
N ASP A 72 -2.77 28.14 -9.62
CA ASP A 72 -4.22 28.43 -9.68
C ASP A 72 -4.58 29.35 -10.87
N SER A 73 -3.85 30.44 -11.09
CA SER A 73 -4.14 31.38 -12.18
C SER A 73 -3.86 30.78 -13.57
N ALA A 74 -2.70 30.14 -13.75
CA ALA A 74 -2.29 29.57 -15.03
C ALA A 74 -3.17 28.39 -15.44
N LEU A 75 -3.50 27.52 -14.49
CA LEU A 75 -4.32 26.35 -14.73
C LEU A 75 -5.78 26.73 -15.00
N ASN A 76 -6.33 27.71 -14.27
CA ASN A 76 -7.66 28.26 -14.58
C ASN A 76 -7.71 28.82 -16.01
N ALA A 77 -6.67 29.55 -16.44
CA ALA A 77 -6.59 30.08 -17.79
C ALA A 77 -6.47 28.97 -18.85
N LEU A 78 -5.67 27.93 -18.58
CA LEU A 78 -5.56 26.75 -19.45
C LEU A 78 -6.89 26.03 -19.58
N MET A 79 -7.52 25.70 -18.45
CA MET A 79 -8.77 24.95 -18.42
C MET A 79 -9.93 25.72 -19.05
N SER A 80 -9.95 27.06 -18.96
CA SER A 80 -10.95 27.86 -19.69
C SER A 80 -10.84 27.72 -21.22
N LYS A 81 -9.64 27.46 -21.75
CA LYS A 81 -9.44 27.18 -23.19
C LYS A 81 -9.77 25.74 -23.53
N VAL A 82 -9.37 24.80 -22.68
CA VAL A 82 -9.74 23.38 -22.81
C VAL A 82 -11.26 23.23 -22.79
N ALA A 83 -11.97 24.00 -21.97
CA ALA A 83 -13.44 24.02 -21.90
C ALA A 83 -14.12 24.31 -23.24
N VAL A 84 -13.51 25.14 -24.10
CA VAL A 84 -14.05 25.41 -25.45
C VAL A 84 -14.02 24.14 -26.30
N VAL A 85 -12.94 23.37 -26.20
CA VAL A 85 -12.79 22.09 -26.89
C VAL A 85 -13.73 21.05 -26.28
N LEU A 86 -13.79 20.95 -24.94
CA LEU A 86 -14.68 19.98 -24.27
C LEU A 86 -16.15 20.23 -24.61
N ASN A 87 -16.62 21.48 -24.53
CA ASN A 87 -18.01 21.80 -24.83
C ASN A 87 -18.37 21.61 -26.32
N GLY A 88 -17.39 21.72 -27.23
CA GLY A 88 -17.61 21.57 -28.66
C GLY A 88 -17.49 20.12 -29.16
N GLU A 89 -16.43 19.44 -28.74
CA GLU A 89 -16.05 18.11 -29.24
C GLU A 89 -16.50 16.97 -28.32
N CYS A 90 -16.79 17.26 -27.05
CA CYS A 90 -17.29 16.27 -26.08
C CYS A 90 -18.44 16.83 -25.21
N PRO A 91 -19.59 17.18 -25.80
CA PRO A 91 -20.69 17.81 -25.07
C PRO A 91 -21.33 16.91 -24.00
N SER A 92 -21.07 15.60 -24.04
CA SER A 92 -21.50 14.66 -22.98
C SER A 92 -20.68 14.79 -21.70
N ALA A 93 -19.44 15.32 -21.77
CA ALA A 93 -18.60 15.44 -20.60
C ALA A 93 -19.20 16.44 -19.60
N THR A 94 -19.49 15.96 -18.40
CA THR A 94 -19.93 16.79 -17.29
C THR A 94 -18.82 17.01 -16.28
N GLN A 95 -17.77 16.18 -16.32
CA GLN A 95 -16.65 16.20 -15.40
C GLN A 95 -15.33 15.82 -16.08
N ALA A 96 -14.22 16.29 -15.51
CA ALA A 96 -12.88 15.91 -15.88
C ALA A 96 -12.03 15.68 -14.64
N VAL A 97 -11.38 14.53 -14.60
CA VAL A 97 -10.23 14.22 -13.76
C VAL A 97 -8.99 14.81 -14.42
N ILE A 98 -8.14 15.49 -13.67
CA ILE A 98 -6.97 16.18 -14.21
C ILE A 98 -5.71 15.67 -13.51
N ASP A 99 -4.84 15.02 -14.26
CA ASP A 99 -3.48 14.69 -13.85
C ASP A 99 -2.49 15.61 -14.59
N GLY A 100 -1.64 16.32 -13.86
CA GLY A 100 -0.62 17.21 -14.40
C GLY A 100 0.78 16.68 -14.21
N TYR A 101 1.57 16.65 -15.27
CA TYR A 101 2.91 16.06 -15.30
C TYR A 101 3.96 17.10 -15.72
N LYS A 102 5.13 17.04 -15.07
CA LYS A 102 6.37 17.70 -15.50
C LYS A 102 7.45 16.66 -15.68
N ALA A 103 8.01 16.54 -16.88
CA ALA A 103 9.02 15.52 -17.20
C ALA A 103 8.61 14.11 -16.70
N ASN A 104 7.36 13.71 -16.99
CA ASN A 104 6.74 12.45 -16.55
C ASN A 104 6.54 12.27 -15.03
N THR A 105 6.83 13.28 -14.23
CA THR A 105 6.51 13.29 -12.80
C THR A 105 5.14 13.92 -12.60
N LEU A 106 4.23 13.23 -11.92
CA LEU A 106 2.93 13.78 -11.54
C LEU A 106 3.16 14.91 -10.51
N VAL A 107 2.78 16.13 -10.89
CA VAL A 107 2.95 17.35 -10.10
C VAL A 107 1.63 18.04 -9.78
N TYR A 108 0.49 17.56 -10.30
CA TYR A 108 -0.82 18.11 -10.00
C TYR A 108 -1.86 17.00 -10.12
N GLN A 109 -2.80 16.92 -9.19
CA GLN A 109 -4.05 16.19 -9.37
C GLN A 109 -5.23 17.03 -8.94
N GLY A 110 -6.30 16.97 -9.70
CA GLY A 110 -7.53 17.67 -9.37
C GLY A 110 -8.67 17.26 -10.26
N SER A 111 -9.75 18.04 -10.19
CA SER A 111 -10.93 17.82 -11.01
C SER A 111 -11.52 19.14 -11.47
N ALA A 112 -12.31 19.09 -12.53
CA ALA A 112 -13.11 20.21 -13.02
C ALA A 112 -14.49 19.70 -13.44
N SER A 113 -15.52 20.51 -13.24
CA SER A 113 -16.90 20.17 -13.61
C SER A 113 -17.49 21.19 -14.58
N ALA A 114 -18.37 20.74 -15.47
CA ALA A 114 -19.13 21.63 -16.35
C ALA A 114 -20.02 22.60 -15.55
N MET A 115 -20.59 22.14 -14.42
CA MET A 115 -21.39 22.98 -13.51
C MET A 115 -20.60 24.16 -12.96
N ASP A 116 -19.31 23.96 -12.67
CA ASP A 116 -18.39 24.99 -12.21
C ASP A 116 -17.64 25.69 -13.35
N LYS A 117 -18.17 25.63 -14.59
CA LYS A 117 -17.58 26.21 -15.80
C LYS A 117 -16.16 25.72 -16.07
N TRP A 118 -15.91 24.44 -15.81
CA TRP A 118 -14.61 23.78 -15.95
C TRP A 118 -13.49 24.44 -15.15
N LYS A 119 -13.84 25.18 -14.10
CA LYS A 119 -12.85 25.73 -13.19
C LYS A 119 -12.17 24.56 -12.47
N PRO A 120 -10.85 24.38 -12.62
CA PRO A 120 -10.14 23.38 -11.84
C PRO A 120 -10.33 23.71 -10.36
N GLU A 121 -10.70 22.69 -9.60
CA GLU A 121 -10.54 22.76 -8.15
C GLU A 121 -9.08 23.08 -7.81
N LYS A 122 -8.80 23.57 -6.60
CA LYS A 122 -7.42 23.71 -6.13
C LYS A 122 -6.81 22.31 -6.09
N GLY A 123 -6.25 21.88 -7.21
CA GLY A 123 -5.56 20.62 -7.27
C GLY A 123 -4.25 20.77 -6.53
N THR A 124 -3.92 19.68 -5.89
CA THR A 124 -2.81 19.60 -4.99
C THR A 124 -1.76 18.78 -5.71
N LEU A 125 -0.63 19.40 -6.06
CA LEU A 125 0.69 18.85 -5.74
C LEU A 125 1.83 19.83 -6.03
N LYS A 126 2.89 19.69 -5.24
CA LYS A 126 4.24 20.16 -5.53
C LYS A 126 5.17 19.05 -5.11
N VAL A 127 5.62 18.22 -6.05
CA VAL A 127 6.54 17.12 -5.75
C VAL A 127 7.93 17.46 -6.27
N LYS A 128 8.86 17.73 -5.36
CA LYS A 128 10.28 17.45 -5.58
C LYS A 128 10.58 16.07 -4.99
N ILE A 129 10.29 14.99 -5.73
CA ILE A 129 11.01 13.72 -5.55
C ILE A 129 12.19 13.78 -6.52
N ARG A 130 13.19 14.58 -6.16
CA ARG A 130 14.54 14.37 -6.67
C ARG A 130 15.23 13.50 -5.61
N GLN A 131 15.65 12.31 -6.03
CA GLN A 131 16.53 11.35 -5.33
C GLN A 131 15.93 10.00 -4.92
N LEU A 132 15.05 9.38 -5.73
CA LEU A 132 14.85 7.92 -5.64
C LEU A 132 15.41 7.14 -6.85
N GLN A 133 15.58 7.80 -8.00
CA GLN A 133 16.08 7.13 -9.22
C GLN A 133 17.58 6.78 -9.23
N VAL A 134 18.36 7.12 -8.20
CA VAL A 134 19.83 6.88 -8.21
C VAL A 134 20.27 5.82 -7.20
N ALA A 135 19.43 5.42 -6.24
CA ALA A 135 19.82 4.43 -5.21
C ALA A 135 19.24 3.02 -5.44
N ALA A 136 18.16 2.88 -6.22
CA ALA A 136 17.45 1.59 -6.39
C ALA A 136 17.65 0.90 -7.75
N VAL A 137 18.47 1.43 -8.65
CA VAL A 137 18.70 0.83 -9.98
C VAL A 137 19.68 -0.34 -9.90
N LYS A 138 19.20 -1.50 -9.45
CA LYS A 138 19.68 -2.85 -9.86
C LYS A 138 18.62 -3.94 -9.66
N THR A 139 17.38 -3.73 -10.05
CA THR A 139 16.44 -4.85 -10.24
C THR A 139 15.46 -4.56 -11.37
N ASN A 140 15.19 -5.59 -12.16
CA ASN A 140 14.54 -5.54 -13.46
C ASN A 140 13.19 -4.83 -13.48
N ALA A 141 13.01 -3.95 -14.47
CA ALA A 141 11.73 -3.38 -14.87
C ALA A 141 10.81 -4.48 -15.44
N GLY A 142 10.03 -5.10 -14.56
CA GLY A 142 8.87 -5.91 -14.93
C GLY A 142 7.63 -5.02 -15.07
N LYS A 143 6.89 -5.19 -16.16
CA LYS A 143 5.60 -4.50 -16.41
C LYS A 143 4.51 -5.03 -15.47
N SER A 144 3.67 -4.10 -15.00
CA SER A 144 2.34 -4.24 -14.36
C SER A 144 2.20 -5.13 -13.12
N GLY A 145 2.00 -4.47 -11.97
CA GLY A 145 1.49 -5.05 -10.73
C GLY A 145 2.47 -5.97 -10.00
N PHE A 146 2.63 -5.79 -8.69
CA PHE A 146 3.29 -6.77 -7.82
C PHE A 146 2.31 -7.18 -6.73
N PRO A 147 2.26 -8.46 -6.33
CA PRO A 147 1.45 -8.88 -5.20
C PRO A 147 2.19 -8.62 -3.87
N VAL A 148 1.42 -8.48 -2.79
CA VAL A 148 1.85 -8.49 -1.39
C VAL A 148 1.00 -9.53 -0.67
N LYS A 149 1.58 -10.64 -0.19
CA LYS A 149 0.90 -11.79 0.40
C LYS A 149 -0.29 -12.26 -0.44
N GLU A 150 -0.05 -12.45 -1.75
CA GLU A 150 -1.05 -12.83 -2.76
C GLU A 150 -2.15 -11.77 -3.04
N TRP A 151 -2.16 -10.66 -2.30
CA TRP A 151 -3.04 -9.53 -2.58
C TRP A 151 -2.42 -8.62 -3.63
N THR A 152 -3.19 -8.28 -4.66
CA THR A 152 -2.85 -7.24 -5.64
C THR A 152 -4.01 -6.24 -5.64
N PRO A 153 -3.76 -4.92 -5.65
CA PRO A 153 -4.84 -3.97 -5.87
C PRO A 153 -5.51 -4.31 -7.21
N PRO A 154 -6.85 -4.27 -7.32
CA PRO A 154 -7.49 -4.71 -8.56
C PRO A 154 -7.04 -3.83 -9.72
N ALA A 155 -6.54 -4.48 -10.78
CA ALA A 155 -5.85 -3.83 -11.88
C ALA A 155 -6.80 -3.21 -12.93
N ASP A 156 -8.08 -3.51 -12.84
CA ASP A 156 -9.08 -3.07 -13.81
C ASP A 156 -9.73 -1.76 -13.36
N LYS A 157 -9.73 -0.76 -14.25
CA LYS A 157 -10.49 0.50 -14.14
C LYS A 157 -12.01 0.32 -14.02
N ARG A 158 -12.52 -0.92 -14.01
CA ARG A 158 -13.93 -1.16 -13.66
C ARG A 158 -14.10 -0.75 -12.22
N HIS A 159 -14.85 0.31 -11.99
CA HIS A 159 -15.18 0.85 -10.67
C HIS A 159 -15.45 -0.30 -9.70
N ILE A 160 -14.50 -0.54 -8.80
CA ILE A 160 -14.59 -1.64 -7.86
C ILE A 160 -15.65 -1.20 -6.87
N VAL A 161 -16.85 -1.78 -6.96
CA VAL A 161 -17.81 -1.61 -5.87
C VAL A 161 -17.16 -2.23 -4.64
N ALA A 162 -16.62 -1.36 -3.78
CA ALA A 162 -15.90 -1.80 -2.59
C ALA A 162 -16.69 -2.89 -1.87
N HIS A 163 -16.04 -4.01 -1.53
CA HIS A 163 -16.73 -5.16 -0.94
C HIS A 163 -17.47 -4.71 0.32
N ILE A 164 -18.80 -4.81 0.28
CA ILE A 164 -19.69 -4.45 1.40
C ILE A 164 -19.93 -5.73 2.19
N ALA A 165 -19.47 -5.76 3.44
CA ALA A 165 -19.80 -6.86 4.33
C ALA A 165 -21.34 -6.98 4.46
N PRO A 166 -21.93 -8.19 4.51
CA PRO A 166 -23.39 -8.36 4.49
C PRO A 166 -24.14 -7.67 5.64
N ASP A 167 -23.45 -7.40 6.75
CA ASP A 167 -23.96 -6.72 7.95
C ASP A 167 -23.72 -5.20 7.93
N ALA A 168 -23.08 -4.67 6.89
CA ALA A 168 -22.67 -3.28 6.87
C ALA A 168 -23.86 -2.36 6.53
N PRO A 169 -24.07 -1.26 7.27
CA PRO A 169 -25.25 -0.39 7.14
C PRO A 169 -25.18 0.52 5.90
N GLU A 170 -25.10 -0.04 4.69
CA GLU A 170 -25.06 0.69 3.42
C GLU A 170 -26.00 0.08 2.39
N TYR A 171 -26.82 0.94 1.79
CA TYR A 171 -27.88 0.53 0.89
C TYR A 171 -27.75 1.23 -0.46
N LYS A 172 -27.98 0.50 -1.55
CA LYS A 172 -28.01 1.07 -2.89
C LYS A 172 -29.39 1.68 -3.16
N ILE A 173 -29.49 3.01 -3.07
CA ILE A 173 -30.73 3.74 -3.32
C ILE A 173 -30.72 4.25 -4.75
N LYS A 174 -31.74 3.88 -5.53
CA LYS A 174 -31.80 4.18 -6.98
C LYS A 174 -32.74 5.35 -7.27
N SER A 175 -32.52 6.02 -8.38
CA SER A 175 -33.51 6.95 -8.96
C SER A 175 -34.73 6.19 -9.47
N LYS A 176 -35.86 6.89 -9.62
CA LYS A 176 -37.11 6.28 -10.12
C LYS A 176 -36.96 5.66 -11.51
N ASP A 177 -36.16 6.28 -12.38
CA ASP A 177 -35.83 5.78 -13.71
C ASP A 177 -34.70 4.73 -13.71
N LYS A 178 -34.14 4.42 -12.53
CA LYS A 178 -33.05 3.46 -12.29
C LYS A 178 -31.73 3.77 -13.01
N LYS A 179 -31.58 4.96 -13.61
CA LYS A 179 -30.36 5.39 -14.31
C LYS A 179 -29.25 5.84 -13.38
N CYS A 180 -29.59 6.20 -12.14
CA CYS A 180 -28.65 6.69 -11.14
C CYS A 180 -28.87 5.97 -9.82
N ALA A 181 -27.82 5.85 -9.03
CA ALA A 181 -27.90 5.33 -7.67
C ALA A 181 -26.80 5.92 -6.80
N ILE A 182 -27.04 5.90 -5.50
CA ILE A 182 -26.04 6.18 -4.48
C ILE A 182 -25.85 4.96 -3.58
N LEU A 183 -24.67 4.86 -2.97
CA LEU A 183 -24.40 3.94 -1.87
C LEU A 183 -24.57 4.74 -0.58
N PHE A 184 -25.73 4.58 0.06
CA PHE A 184 -26.17 5.41 1.17
C PHE A 184 -25.97 4.67 2.49
N THR A 185 -25.13 5.21 3.37
CA THR A 185 -24.82 4.63 4.68
C THR A 185 -25.83 5.10 5.74
N THR A 186 -26.61 4.16 6.30
CA THR A 186 -27.60 4.43 7.37
C THR A 186 -27.84 3.17 8.20
N ASP A 187 -28.04 3.33 9.50
CA ASP A 187 -28.38 2.23 10.42
C ASP A 187 -29.87 1.84 10.39
N LYS A 188 -30.69 2.55 9.59
CA LYS A 188 -32.11 2.27 9.48
C LYS A 188 -32.28 0.83 9.01
N PRO A 189 -33.29 0.09 9.51
CA PRO A 189 -33.53 -1.28 9.09
C PRO A 189 -33.70 -1.38 7.58
N ALA A 190 -33.14 -2.42 6.95
CA ALA A 190 -33.21 -2.63 5.50
C ALA A 190 -34.64 -2.50 4.94
N ARG A 191 -35.63 -3.04 5.66
CA ARG A 191 -37.06 -2.96 5.31
C ARG A 191 -37.59 -1.53 5.18
N GLN A 192 -37.02 -0.57 5.91
CA GLN A 192 -37.41 0.84 5.81
C GLN A 192 -36.74 1.54 4.63
N VAL A 193 -35.57 1.09 4.18
CA VAL A 193 -34.75 1.74 3.16
C VAL A 193 -34.99 1.15 1.76
N GLU A 194 -35.52 -0.08 1.68
CA GLU A 194 -35.74 -0.83 0.43
C GLU A 194 -36.52 -0.05 -0.64
N ASN A 195 -37.49 0.77 -0.22
CA ASN A 195 -38.35 1.56 -1.11
C ASN A 195 -37.96 3.04 -1.21
N TRP A 196 -36.79 3.42 -0.70
CA TRP A 196 -36.29 4.78 -0.85
C TRP A 196 -35.86 5.05 -2.29
N PHE A 197 -35.89 6.30 -2.70
CA PHE A 197 -35.44 6.71 -4.02
C PHE A 197 -34.67 8.02 -3.97
N VAL A 198 -33.85 8.26 -4.99
CA VAL A 198 -33.11 9.52 -5.14
C VAL A 198 -33.59 10.35 -6.33
N SER A 199 -33.44 11.66 -6.22
CA SER A 199 -33.43 12.59 -7.34
C SER A 199 -32.03 13.19 -7.44
N VAL A 200 -31.43 13.15 -8.63
CA VAL A 200 -30.08 13.68 -8.87
C VAL A 200 -30.20 14.92 -9.75
N GLY A 201 -29.71 16.06 -9.27
CA GLY A 201 -29.60 17.30 -10.02
C GLY A 201 -28.36 17.27 -10.92
N GLY A 202 -28.57 17.40 -12.24
CA GLY A 202 -27.51 17.28 -13.26
C GLY A 202 -27.25 15.85 -13.76
N ASN A 203 -26.48 15.71 -14.84
CA ASN A 203 -26.10 14.40 -15.43
C ASN A 203 -24.72 13.95 -14.92
N SER A 204 -24.64 13.51 -13.67
CA SER A 204 -23.37 13.11 -13.02
C SER A 204 -23.32 11.61 -12.70
N CYS A 205 -24.05 10.78 -13.45
CA CYS A 205 -24.13 9.35 -13.18
C CYS A 205 -23.34 8.55 -14.21
N SER A 206 -22.37 7.77 -13.75
CA SER A 206 -21.62 6.80 -14.55
C SER A 206 -21.90 5.40 -14.01
N GLU A 207 -22.12 4.41 -14.89
CA GLU A 207 -22.40 3.01 -14.51
C GLU A 207 -23.55 2.83 -13.49
N ASN A 208 -24.56 3.70 -13.55
CA ASN A 208 -25.67 3.79 -12.58
C ASN A 208 -25.27 4.24 -11.16
N LEU A 209 -24.12 4.86 -10.97
CA LEU A 209 -23.70 5.47 -9.71
C LEU A 209 -23.44 6.96 -9.89
N VAL A 210 -23.82 7.76 -8.90
CA VAL A 210 -23.49 9.19 -8.87
C VAL A 210 -21.97 9.34 -8.67
N TYR A 211 -21.35 10.18 -9.49
CA TYR A 211 -19.92 10.46 -9.45
C TYR A 211 -19.64 11.95 -9.54
N GLY A 212 -18.54 12.39 -8.93
CA GLY A 212 -18.11 13.78 -8.81
C GLY A 212 -19.18 14.70 -8.22
N ARG A 213 -19.19 15.97 -8.63
CA ARG A 213 -20.10 16.96 -8.04
C ARG A 213 -21.54 16.73 -8.47
N ALA A 214 -22.44 16.63 -7.50
CA ALA A 214 -23.87 16.45 -7.72
C ALA A 214 -24.68 16.98 -6.53
N GLU A 215 -25.93 17.32 -6.79
CA GLU A 215 -26.94 17.54 -5.74
C GLU A 215 -27.90 16.35 -5.73
N VAL A 216 -27.95 15.60 -4.62
CA VAL A 216 -28.78 14.39 -4.51
C VAL A 216 -29.78 14.54 -3.38
N SER A 217 -31.07 14.57 -3.71
CA SER A 217 -32.16 14.51 -2.74
C SER A 217 -32.60 13.07 -2.52
N VAL A 218 -32.61 12.64 -1.25
CA VAL A 218 -33.01 11.29 -0.84
C VAL A 218 -34.42 11.33 -0.25
N PHE A 219 -35.31 10.52 -0.80
CA PHE A 219 -36.71 10.44 -0.39
C PHE A 219 -37.03 9.05 0.16
N ASN A 220 -37.88 9.01 1.18
CA ASN A 220 -38.41 7.76 1.69
C ASN A 220 -39.53 7.19 0.81
N GLU A 221 -40.05 6.03 1.19
CA GLU A 221 -41.14 5.32 0.50
C GLU A 221 -42.43 6.14 0.31
N LYS A 222 -42.67 7.13 1.18
CA LYS A 222 -43.84 8.03 1.13
C LYS A 222 -43.58 9.28 0.29
N GLY A 223 -42.39 9.40 -0.30
CA GLY A 223 -41.96 10.58 -1.04
C GLY A 223 -41.59 11.78 -0.16
N ALA A 224 -41.45 11.60 1.15
CA ALA A 224 -40.97 12.67 2.02
C ALA A 224 -39.44 12.75 1.94
N LEU A 225 -38.91 13.98 1.93
CA LEU A 225 -37.48 14.26 1.87
C LEU A 225 -36.81 13.87 3.19
N GLU A 226 -35.84 12.97 3.13
CA GLU A 226 -35.03 12.53 4.27
C GLU A 226 -33.77 13.40 4.42
N THR A 227 -33.08 13.65 3.30
CA THR A 227 -31.88 14.49 3.28
C THR A 227 -31.57 15.00 1.87
N THR A 228 -30.77 16.06 1.79
CA THR A 228 -30.15 16.52 0.54
C THR A 228 -28.65 16.52 0.71
N LEU A 229 -27.96 15.88 -0.22
CA LEU A 229 -26.52 15.72 -0.27
C LEU A 229 -25.99 16.58 -1.43
N ASP A 230 -25.49 17.76 -1.11
CA ASP A 230 -24.86 18.66 -2.08
C ASP A 230 -23.33 18.60 -1.91
N GLY A 231 -22.64 18.13 -2.95
CA GLY A 231 -21.19 18.01 -2.96
C GLY A 231 -20.69 16.90 -3.87
N TYR A 232 -19.57 16.28 -3.49
CA TYR A 232 -18.87 15.28 -4.29
C TYR A 232 -19.26 13.86 -3.93
N PHE A 233 -19.30 13.02 -4.95
CA PHE A 233 -19.52 11.59 -4.87
C PHE A 233 -18.35 10.84 -5.49
N THR A 234 -17.95 9.74 -4.87
CA THR A 234 -16.97 8.81 -5.43
C THR A 234 -17.61 7.42 -5.39
N GLU A 235 -17.85 6.84 -6.57
CA GLU A 235 -18.56 5.57 -6.75
C GLU A 235 -19.90 5.51 -6.00
N GLY A 236 -20.69 6.58 -6.07
CA GLY A 236 -21.99 6.70 -5.40
C GLY A 236 -21.94 7.02 -3.91
N ARG A 237 -20.77 7.14 -3.28
CA ARG A 237 -20.63 7.51 -1.87
C ARG A 237 -20.37 9.01 -1.71
N PHE A 238 -21.09 9.64 -0.77
CA PHE A 238 -20.97 11.08 -0.53
C PHE A 238 -19.71 11.41 0.29
N THR A 239 -18.85 12.26 -0.28
CA THR A 239 -17.53 12.66 0.27
C THR A 239 -17.52 14.13 0.73
N GLY A 240 -18.67 14.80 0.68
CA GLY A 240 -18.83 16.18 1.14
C GLY A 240 -18.27 17.18 0.13
N SER A 241 -17.44 18.11 0.58
CA SER A 241 -16.92 19.20 -0.26
C SER A 241 -15.64 18.88 -1.02
N LYS A 242 -15.14 17.65 -0.95
CA LYS A 242 -13.87 17.25 -1.57
C LYS A 242 -14.08 16.16 -2.60
N ASN A 243 -13.56 16.36 -3.81
CA ASN A 243 -13.42 15.26 -4.75
C ASN A 243 -12.28 14.35 -4.30
N LEU A 244 -12.57 13.06 -4.08
CA LEU A 244 -11.53 12.10 -3.70
C LEU A 244 -10.90 11.40 -4.90
N ASN A 245 -11.51 11.41 -6.09
CA ASN A 245 -11.03 10.80 -7.34
C ASN A 245 -10.01 9.64 -7.16
N VAL A 246 -10.41 8.64 -6.39
CA VAL A 246 -9.59 7.49 -6.01
C VAL A 246 -10.37 6.22 -6.23
N VAL A 247 -9.64 5.13 -6.43
CA VAL A 247 -10.21 3.80 -6.48
C VAL A 247 -10.51 3.35 -5.05
N LEU A 248 -11.80 3.22 -4.71
CA LEU A 248 -12.21 2.71 -3.41
C LEU A 248 -12.01 1.20 -3.40
N LEU A 249 -11.37 0.68 -2.36
CA LEU A 249 -10.97 -0.73 -2.31
C LEU A 249 -11.95 -1.55 -1.49
N ASN A 250 -11.86 -1.41 -0.16
CA ASN A 250 -12.56 -2.30 0.75
C ASN A 250 -13.10 -1.53 1.95
N ARG A 251 -14.29 -1.93 2.39
CA ARG A 251 -14.89 -1.43 3.63
C ARG A 251 -14.45 -2.30 4.80
N TYR A 252 -13.93 -1.67 5.85
CA TYR A 252 -13.46 -2.35 7.04
C TYR A 252 -14.13 -1.76 8.27
N GLY A 253 -14.41 -2.58 9.28
CA GLY A 253 -15.00 -2.12 10.53
C GLY A 253 -16.49 -1.75 10.42
N ALA A 254 -17.34 -2.74 10.15
CA ALA A 254 -18.79 -2.57 9.98
C ALA A 254 -19.60 -2.57 11.31
N LYS A 255 -19.04 -2.12 12.45
CA LYS A 255 -19.77 -2.20 13.73
C LYS A 255 -19.73 -0.91 14.53
N GLY A 256 -20.92 -0.43 14.89
CA GLY A 256 -21.12 0.66 15.84
C GLY A 256 -21.19 2.04 15.15
N GLU A 257 -20.55 3.03 15.76
CA GLU A 257 -20.70 4.44 15.39
C GLU A 257 -19.78 4.90 14.25
N ASN A 258 -18.75 4.13 13.91
CA ASN A 258 -17.76 4.52 12.90
C ASN A 258 -17.73 3.49 11.77
N GLN A 259 -17.67 3.98 10.54
CA GLN A 259 -17.52 3.19 9.33
C GLN A 259 -16.21 3.58 8.67
N ASN A 260 -15.42 2.60 8.22
CA ASN A 260 -14.14 2.86 7.55
C ASN A 260 -14.13 2.29 6.13
N LEU A 261 -13.48 3.01 5.23
CA LEU A 261 -13.35 2.67 3.83
C LEU A 261 -11.91 2.95 3.40
N SER A 262 -11.27 1.98 2.77
CA SER A 262 -9.92 2.14 2.22
C SER A 262 -9.98 2.53 0.74
N TYR A 263 -8.95 3.23 0.28
CA TYR A 263 -8.75 3.57 -1.11
C TYR A 263 -7.28 3.44 -1.50
N LEU A 264 -7.03 3.13 -2.77
CA LEU A 264 -5.68 3.12 -3.31
C LEU A 264 -5.22 4.56 -3.54
N ILE A 265 -4.09 4.94 -2.95
CA ILE A 265 -3.44 6.22 -3.21
C ILE A 265 -2.47 6.06 -4.40
N ASP A 266 -1.51 5.14 -4.27
CA ASP A 266 -0.44 4.95 -5.25
C ASP A 266 0.18 3.54 -5.13
N SER A 267 0.96 3.14 -6.13
CA SER A 267 1.74 1.90 -6.13
C SER A 267 3.16 2.16 -6.63
N ASP A 268 4.14 1.88 -5.80
CA ASP A 268 5.56 1.96 -6.12
C ASP A 268 6.09 0.55 -6.46
N PRO A 269 6.27 0.21 -7.75
CA PRO A 269 6.77 -1.09 -8.16
C PRO A 269 8.26 -1.29 -7.89
N GLU A 270 9.05 -0.22 -7.73
CA GLU A 270 10.48 -0.30 -7.44
C GLU A 270 10.69 -0.74 -5.99
N LEU A 271 9.96 -0.11 -5.07
CA LEU A 271 10.00 -0.44 -3.64
C LEU A 271 9.06 -1.59 -3.27
N LYS A 272 8.19 -2.02 -4.19
CA LYS A 272 7.10 -2.98 -3.93
C LYS A 272 6.20 -2.52 -2.77
N ILE A 273 5.71 -1.29 -2.83
CA ILE A 273 4.79 -0.69 -1.84
C ILE A 273 3.48 -0.27 -2.49
N HIS A 274 2.34 -0.69 -1.95
CA HIS A 274 1.05 -0.10 -2.25
C HIS A 274 0.65 0.87 -1.15
N TYR A 275 0.40 2.13 -1.48
CA TYR A 275 -0.06 3.13 -0.53
C TYR A 275 -1.57 3.16 -0.49
N LEU A 276 -2.14 2.92 0.69
CA LEU A 276 -3.57 2.94 0.94
C LEU A 276 -3.93 4.11 1.85
N GLY A 277 -5.01 4.81 1.52
CA GLY A 277 -5.62 5.82 2.36
C GLY A 277 -6.90 5.30 3.01
N PHE A 278 -7.34 5.99 4.07
CA PHE A 278 -8.55 5.60 4.79
C PHE A 278 -9.50 6.77 4.98
N LEU A 279 -10.78 6.49 4.75
CA LEU A 279 -11.91 7.37 4.96
C LEU A 279 -12.74 6.85 6.13
N LYS A 280 -13.27 7.78 6.91
CA LYS A 280 -14.16 7.51 8.04
C LYS A 280 -15.49 8.21 7.83
N SER A 281 -16.55 7.55 8.26
CA SER A 281 -17.89 8.10 8.29
C SER A 281 -18.50 7.79 9.64
N GLU A 282 -18.81 8.85 10.40
CA GLU A 282 -19.30 8.75 11.78
C GLU A 282 -20.83 8.86 11.81
N ARG A 283 -21.45 8.10 12.72
CA ARG A 283 -22.90 8.11 12.92
C ARG A 283 -23.34 9.47 13.47
N LYS A 284 -24.35 10.05 12.84
CA LYS A 284 -25.06 11.25 13.26
C LYS A 284 -26.41 10.90 13.89
N ALA A 285 -27.10 11.92 14.39
CA ALA A 285 -28.46 11.80 14.87
C ALA A 285 -29.39 11.18 13.81
N LYS A 286 -30.45 10.51 14.27
CA LYS A 286 -31.46 9.84 13.42
C LYS A 286 -30.92 8.72 12.52
N GLY A 287 -29.74 8.19 12.84
CA GLY A 287 -29.22 7.00 12.18
C GLY A 287 -28.61 7.21 10.80
N LEU A 288 -28.36 8.47 10.47
CA LEU A 288 -27.62 8.86 9.27
C LEU A 288 -26.14 8.93 9.57
N TYR A 289 -25.30 8.80 8.56
CA TYR A 289 -23.86 8.93 8.71
C TYR A 289 -23.34 10.24 8.11
N ALA A 290 -22.20 10.71 8.62
CA ALA A 290 -21.46 11.85 8.09
C ALA A 290 -20.91 11.55 6.69
N PRO A 291 -20.58 12.58 5.89
CA PRO A 291 -19.83 12.37 4.65
C PRO A 291 -18.54 11.60 4.93
N TRP A 292 -18.09 10.79 3.98
CA TRP A 292 -16.82 10.08 4.08
C TRP A 292 -15.67 11.09 4.07
N THR A 293 -14.88 11.12 5.14
CA THR A 293 -13.75 12.05 5.28
C THR A 293 -12.48 11.33 5.77
N GLY A 294 -11.32 11.75 5.28
CA GLY A 294 -10.04 11.14 5.64
C GLY A 294 -9.02 12.11 6.25
N CYS A 295 -9.41 13.31 6.69
CA CYS A 295 -8.43 14.39 6.96
C CYS A 295 -8.12 14.69 8.43
N SER A 296 -8.75 14.01 9.38
CA SER A 296 -8.56 14.30 10.80
C SER A 296 -8.75 13.06 11.68
N PRO A 297 -7.70 12.26 11.92
CA PRO A 297 -6.35 12.35 11.33
C PRO A 297 -6.30 11.80 9.89
N PHE A 298 -5.34 12.27 9.11
CA PHE A 298 -5.03 11.64 7.82
C PHE A 298 -4.32 10.31 8.06
N THR A 299 -4.79 9.22 7.45
CA THR A 299 -4.27 7.88 7.71
C THR A 299 -3.80 7.24 6.41
N VAL A 300 -2.55 6.76 6.41
CA VAL A 300 -1.93 6.07 5.27
C VAL A 300 -1.29 4.78 5.73
N ALA A 301 -1.45 3.73 4.93
CA ALA A 301 -0.73 2.47 5.08
C ALA A 301 0.16 2.21 3.86
N ALA A 302 1.42 1.87 4.07
CA ALA A 302 2.33 1.28 3.10
C ALA A 302 2.22 -0.25 3.19
N VAL A 303 1.55 -0.86 2.21
CA VAL A 303 1.35 -2.30 2.14
C VAL A 303 2.51 -2.93 1.36
N THR A 304 3.36 -3.71 2.03
CA THR A 304 4.59 -4.29 1.46
C THR A 304 5.03 -5.53 2.23
N GLU A 305 5.72 -6.45 1.54
CA GLU A 305 6.46 -7.57 2.18
C GLU A 305 7.90 -7.22 2.52
N ASN A 306 8.39 -6.07 2.06
CA ASN A 306 9.79 -5.70 2.14
C ASN A 306 10.10 -5.00 3.48
N GLU A 307 10.22 -5.79 4.55
CA GLU A 307 10.55 -5.26 5.89
C GLU A 307 11.93 -4.57 5.93
N GLU A 308 12.85 -4.95 5.04
CA GLU A 308 14.21 -4.39 4.98
C GLU A 308 14.21 -2.88 4.72
N LEU A 309 13.19 -2.36 4.04
CA LEU A 309 13.02 -0.92 3.79
C LEU A 309 12.94 -0.11 5.09
N PHE A 310 12.49 -0.73 6.18
CA PHE A 310 12.31 -0.08 7.48
C PHE A 310 13.50 -0.31 8.43
N LEU A 311 14.55 -1.01 7.97
CA LEU A 311 15.80 -1.15 8.72
C LEU A 311 16.74 0.04 8.48
N ASP A 312 16.68 0.65 7.29
CA ASP A 312 17.42 1.85 6.93
C ASP A 312 16.60 3.12 7.25
N GLY A 313 17.17 4.00 8.08
CA GLY A 313 16.50 5.26 8.48
C GLY A 313 16.27 6.22 7.31
N THR A 314 17.17 6.26 6.33
CA THR A 314 17.05 7.12 5.15
C THR A 314 15.92 6.66 4.24
N VAL A 315 15.80 5.35 4.04
CA VAL A 315 14.70 4.76 3.25
C VAL A 315 13.37 4.99 3.96
N THR A 316 13.33 4.74 5.27
CA THR A 316 12.13 5.01 6.10
C THR A 316 11.70 6.48 6.00
N ASP A 317 12.63 7.42 6.14
CA ASP A 317 12.34 8.85 6.02
C ASP A 317 11.78 9.23 4.64
N ASN A 318 12.26 8.58 3.58
CA ASN A 318 11.75 8.81 2.22
C ASN A 318 10.32 8.27 2.04
N ILE A 319 10.03 7.08 2.58
CA ILE A 319 8.68 6.51 2.58
C ILE A 319 7.72 7.42 3.37
N LEU A 320 8.16 7.95 4.51
CA LEU A 320 7.38 8.90 5.31
C LEU A 320 7.15 10.22 4.56
N ARG A 321 8.15 10.76 3.85
CA ARG A 321 7.98 11.95 3.00
C ARG A 321 6.97 11.73 1.88
N ALA A 322 6.90 10.53 1.30
CA ALA A 322 5.84 10.18 0.35
C ALA A 322 4.47 10.25 1.03
N ALA A 323 4.32 9.67 2.23
CA ALA A 323 3.09 9.76 3.02
C ALA A 323 2.69 11.19 3.40
N GLU A 324 3.66 12.03 3.80
CA GLU A 324 3.46 13.45 4.05
C GLU A 324 2.92 14.17 2.82
N SER A 325 3.44 13.84 1.63
CA SER A 325 2.95 14.41 0.38
C SER A 325 1.49 14.03 0.13
N TYR A 326 1.09 12.78 0.38
CA TYR A 326 -0.32 12.35 0.32
C TYR A 326 -1.20 13.12 1.31
N ALA A 327 -0.71 13.38 2.52
CA ALA A 327 -1.47 14.19 3.48
C ALA A 327 -1.69 15.61 2.97
N ASP A 328 -0.67 16.20 2.36
CA ASP A 328 -0.77 17.52 1.76
C ASP A 328 -1.66 17.51 0.50
N ILE A 329 -1.73 16.39 -0.23
CA ILE A 329 -2.62 16.18 -1.39
C ILE A 329 -4.08 16.16 -0.98
N PHE A 330 -4.45 15.13 -0.23
CA PHE A 330 -5.84 14.83 0.05
C PHE A 330 -6.37 15.76 1.15
N CYS A 331 -5.48 16.25 2.02
CA CYS A 331 -5.84 16.83 3.30
C CYS A 331 -4.93 18.01 3.72
N MET A 332 -4.83 19.06 2.89
CA MET A 332 -4.07 20.29 3.18
C MET A 332 -4.27 20.92 4.57
N GLY A 333 -5.40 20.67 5.24
CA GLY A 333 -5.70 21.17 6.59
C GLY A 333 -5.32 20.21 7.73
N ALA A 334 -4.86 18.99 7.43
CA ALA A 334 -4.56 17.97 8.42
C ALA A 334 -3.46 18.44 9.38
N ARG A 335 -3.69 18.27 10.68
CA ARG A 335 -2.70 18.58 11.71
C ARG A 335 -2.05 17.34 12.31
N ARG A 336 -2.68 16.18 12.11
CA ARG A 336 -2.24 14.87 12.58
C ARG A 336 -2.33 13.89 11.43
N MET A 337 -1.29 13.08 11.29
CA MET A 337 -1.21 11.97 10.34
C MET A 337 -0.81 10.70 11.08
N LYS A 338 -1.42 9.58 10.72
CA LYS A 338 -1.02 8.25 11.13
C LYS A 338 -0.46 7.51 9.93
N PHE A 339 0.74 6.99 10.06
CA PHE A 339 1.40 6.19 9.05
C PHE A 339 1.64 4.78 9.59
N PHE A 340 1.36 3.77 8.77
CA PHE A 340 1.64 2.37 9.08
C PHE A 340 2.33 1.71 7.89
N ALA A 341 3.19 0.74 8.15
CA ALA A 341 3.67 -0.19 7.16
C ALA A 341 3.26 -1.61 7.55
N THR A 342 2.74 -2.37 6.60
CA THR A 342 2.11 -3.66 6.88
C THR A 342 2.21 -4.62 5.71
N THR A 343 2.18 -5.91 6.01
CA THR A 343 2.15 -6.98 5.00
C THR A 343 0.76 -7.33 4.51
N VAL A 344 -0.30 -6.76 5.08
CA VAL A 344 -1.67 -6.98 4.62
C VAL A 344 -2.43 -5.64 4.51
N PRO A 345 -3.29 -5.47 3.50
CA PRO A 345 -4.07 -4.25 3.33
C PRO A 345 -5.13 -4.05 4.43
N GLN A 346 -5.41 -5.06 5.27
CA GLN A 346 -6.48 -5.06 6.27
C GLN A 346 -5.98 -5.50 7.66
N GLY A 347 -6.64 -5.03 8.72
CA GLY A 347 -6.72 -5.80 9.97
C GLY A 347 -5.74 -5.50 11.11
N ILE A 348 -4.88 -4.49 11.02
CA ILE A 348 -4.06 -4.10 12.18
C ILE A 348 -4.92 -3.43 13.27
N ALA A 349 -4.89 -4.03 14.46
CA ALA A 349 -5.48 -3.46 15.67
C ALA A 349 -4.82 -2.10 15.98
N GLY A 350 -5.60 -1.01 15.93
CA GLY A 350 -5.11 0.37 16.05
C GLY A 350 -5.42 1.27 14.86
N MET A 351 -5.89 0.69 13.74
CA MET A 351 -6.44 1.46 12.61
C MET A 351 -7.84 2.04 12.90
N ASP A 352 -8.61 1.41 13.81
CA ASP A 352 -10.03 1.74 14.08
C ASP A 352 -10.41 2.12 15.53
N LEU A 353 -9.52 2.06 16.53
CA LEU A 353 -9.88 2.29 17.95
C LEU A 353 -8.75 3.00 18.74
N PRO A 354 -9.07 3.67 19.88
CA PRO A 354 -8.26 4.74 20.46
C PRO A 354 -6.89 4.25 20.92
N GLU A 355 -5.95 5.20 20.91
CA GLU A 355 -4.59 5.08 21.43
C GLU A 355 -4.51 4.09 22.62
N ASN A 356 -3.61 3.12 22.53
CA ASN A 356 -3.21 2.16 23.57
C ASN A 356 -4.00 0.84 23.65
N LYS A 357 -3.52 -0.19 22.95
CA LYS A 357 -3.49 -1.55 23.50
C LYS A 357 -2.11 -2.15 23.31
N LYS A 358 -1.58 -2.73 24.40
CA LYS A 358 -0.31 -3.48 24.51
C LYS A 358 -0.16 -4.70 23.57
N GLY A 359 -1.06 -4.88 22.59
CA GLY A 359 -1.06 -6.03 21.68
C GLY A 359 -0.60 -5.69 20.25
N ALA A 360 -0.34 -4.41 19.93
CA ALA A 360 0.19 -4.03 18.61
C ALA A 360 1.67 -4.42 18.44
N GLU A 361 2.42 -4.56 19.53
CA GLU A 361 3.83 -4.96 19.50
C GLU A 361 4.03 -6.40 18.97
N ASP A 362 3.02 -7.25 19.13
CA ASP A 362 3.04 -8.66 18.74
C ASP A 362 2.36 -8.94 17.39
N ASP A 363 1.85 -7.94 16.67
CA ASP A 363 1.19 -8.19 15.37
C ASP A 363 2.24 -8.51 14.31
N PRO A 364 2.31 -9.77 13.79
CA PRO A 364 3.31 -10.16 12.80
C PRO A 364 3.12 -9.44 11.47
N ASN A 365 1.96 -8.80 11.24
CA ASN A 365 1.68 -8.10 10.02
C ASN A 365 2.05 -6.63 10.04
N LEU A 366 2.28 -6.04 11.23
CA LEU A 366 2.71 -4.66 11.37
C LEU A 366 4.25 -4.61 11.29
N ILE A 367 4.77 -3.72 10.45
CA ILE A 367 6.20 -3.55 10.19
C ILE A 367 6.69 -2.26 10.88
N TYR A 368 5.92 -1.17 10.70
CA TYR A 368 6.27 0.15 11.19
C TYR A 368 4.98 0.93 11.51
N ALA A 369 4.99 1.74 12.56
CA ALA A 369 3.92 2.67 12.90
C ALA A 369 4.52 4.00 13.35
N ALA A 370 3.94 5.10 12.87
CA ALA A 370 4.31 6.44 13.33
C ALA A 370 3.09 7.36 13.37
N GLU A 371 3.09 8.25 14.35
CA GLU A 371 2.24 9.43 14.34
C GLU A 371 3.07 10.66 13.98
N LEU A 372 2.56 11.48 13.06
CA LEU A 372 3.17 12.72 12.64
C LEU A 372 2.24 13.89 12.94
N GLU A 373 2.81 14.98 13.46
CA GLU A 373 2.09 16.21 13.77
C GLU A 373 2.63 17.39 12.98
N ARG A 374 1.73 18.28 12.59
CA ARG A 374 2.06 19.50 11.85
C ARG A 374 1.70 20.73 12.66
N GLY A 375 2.74 21.38 13.19
CA GLY A 375 2.62 22.64 13.93
C GLY A 375 2.52 23.87 13.02
N ALA A 376 2.58 25.07 13.61
CA ALA A 376 2.46 26.35 12.91
C ALA A 376 3.48 26.55 11.77
N GLY A 377 4.62 25.86 11.81
CA GLY A 377 5.67 25.89 10.79
C GLY A 377 5.39 25.04 9.53
N LYS A 378 4.20 24.45 9.37
CA LYS A 378 3.77 23.61 8.23
C LYS A 378 4.67 22.40 7.88
N LYS A 379 5.66 22.08 8.71
CA LYS A 379 6.47 20.86 8.58
C LYS A 379 5.89 19.76 9.44
N TRP A 380 5.77 18.56 8.87
CA TRP A 380 5.46 17.35 9.61
C TRP A 380 6.64 17.00 10.52
N LYS A 381 6.33 16.55 11.73
CA LYS A 381 7.29 16.06 12.71
C LYS A 381 6.78 14.74 13.26
N ILE A 382 7.66 13.76 13.29
CA ILE A 382 7.40 12.47 13.91
C ILE A 382 7.27 12.68 15.43
N VAL A 383 6.22 12.12 16.00
CA VAL A 383 5.97 12.07 17.44
C VAL A 383 6.70 10.84 17.98
N SER A 384 7.87 11.05 18.57
CA SER A 384 8.85 10.00 18.86
C SER A 384 8.34 8.92 19.81
N ASP A 385 7.51 9.29 20.80
CA ASP A 385 6.88 8.39 21.76
C ASP A 385 5.75 7.56 21.17
N LYS A 386 5.30 7.91 19.96
CA LYS A 386 4.25 7.20 19.21
C LYS A 386 4.78 6.54 17.93
N THR A 387 6.08 6.30 17.88
CA THR A 387 6.74 5.65 16.76
C THR A 387 7.23 4.27 17.19
N GLN A 388 6.87 3.26 16.41
CA GLN A 388 7.26 1.87 16.63
C GLN A 388 7.82 1.29 15.34
N ASN A 389 9.08 0.87 15.38
CA ASN A 389 9.72 0.17 14.26
C ASN A 389 9.88 -1.32 14.63
N LEU A 390 8.84 -2.10 14.34
CA LEU A 390 8.79 -3.53 14.67
C LEU A 390 9.78 -4.33 13.81
N ALA A 391 10.01 -3.95 12.55
CA ALA A 391 11.04 -4.55 11.70
C ALA A 391 12.43 -4.49 12.38
N LYS A 392 12.80 -3.31 12.91
CA LYS A 392 14.07 -3.13 13.62
C LYS A 392 14.13 -3.90 14.94
N LEU A 393 13.02 -3.99 15.67
CA LEU A 393 12.95 -4.80 16.90
C LEU A 393 13.13 -6.29 16.60
N ARG A 394 12.47 -6.81 15.56
CA ARG A 394 12.62 -8.21 15.11
C ARG A 394 14.04 -8.51 14.64
N GLU A 395 14.64 -7.61 13.86
CA GLU A 395 16.02 -7.79 13.38
C GLU A 395 17.04 -7.76 14.55
N ASN A 396 16.82 -6.89 15.54
CA ASN A 396 17.66 -6.88 16.74
C ASN A 396 17.52 -8.16 17.57
N ALA A 397 16.30 -8.70 17.70
CA ALA A 397 16.05 -9.97 18.37
C ALA A 397 16.75 -11.13 17.64
N ARG A 398 16.63 -11.17 16.30
CA ARG A 398 17.32 -12.16 15.45
C ARG A 398 18.84 -12.11 15.64
N ARG A 399 19.44 -10.90 15.60
CA ARG A 399 20.89 -10.73 15.83
C ARG A 399 21.33 -11.13 17.23
N ALA A 400 20.49 -10.93 18.24
CA ALA A 400 20.80 -11.34 19.60
C ALA A 400 20.79 -12.88 19.74
N GLU A 401 19.84 -13.56 19.08
CA GLU A 401 19.80 -15.02 18.99
C GLU A 401 21.06 -15.55 18.26
N ASP A 402 21.36 -15.02 17.06
CA ASP A 402 22.54 -15.38 16.27
C ASP A 402 23.85 -15.19 17.07
N ALA A 403 23.97 -14.08 17.81
CA ALA A 403 25.13 -13.80 18.65
C ALA A 403 25.23 -14.77 19.83
N ARG A 404 24.11 -15.16 20.44
CA ARG A 404 24.07 -16.15 21.52
C ARG A 404 24.49 -17.53 21.02
N GLU A 405 23.97 -17.96 19.87
CA GLU A 405 24.37 -19.22 19.24
C GLU A 405 25.86 -19.21 18.88
N HIS A 406 26.35 -18.12 18.30
CA HIS A 406 27.77 -17.96 18.01
C HIS A 406 28.64 -18.04 19.27
N GLN A 407 28.22 -17.43 20.38
CA GLN A 407 28.92 -17.53 21.66
C GLN A 407 28.96 -18.96 22.20
N LEU A 408 27.85 -19.69 22.12
CA LEU A 408 27.79 -21.10 22.51
C LEU A 408 28.72 -21.96 21.64
N MET A 409 28.67 -21.76 20.32
CA MET A 409 29.58 -22.45 19.39
C MET A 409 31.05 -22.15 19.67
N MET A 410 31.39 -20.90 20.01
CA MET A 410 32.76 -20.52 20.37
C MET A 410 33.19 -21.09 21.73
N ALA A 411 32.26 -21.19 22.70
CA ALA A 411 32.53 -21.84 23.97
C ALA A 411 32.83 -23.33 23.77
N ASP A 412 31.98 -24.03 23.02
CA ASP A 412 32.15 -25.43 22.66
C ASP A 412 33.47 -25.64 21.90
N PHE A 413 33.77 -24.80 20.90
CA PHE A 413 35.03 -24.87 20.17
C PHE A 413 36.25 -24.69 21.09
N ASN A 414 36.21 -23.73 22.00
CA ASN A 414 37.29 -23.48 22.96
C ASN A 414 37.44 -24.62 23.99
N GLU A 415 36.36 -25.30 24.34
CA GLU A 415 36.41 -26.51 25.16
C GLU A 415 37.03 -27.66 24.36
N LEU A 416 36.58 -27.89 23.13
CA LEU A 416 37.06 -28.95 22.25
C LEU A 416 38.54 -28.83 21.90
N THR A 417 39.04 -27.61 21.73
CA THR A 417 40.47 -27.38 21.48
C THR A 417 41.34 -27.78 22.67
N LYS A 418 40.82 -27.71 23.90
CA LYS A 418 41.51 -28.08 25.15
C LYS A 418 41.33 -29.54 25.54
N THR A 419 40.28 -30.19 25.05
CA THR A 419 40.04 -31.62 25.33
C THR A 419 40.95 -32.52 24.49
N ASP A 420 41.22 -33.69 25.03
CA ASP A 420 41.94 -34.76 24.34
C ASP A 420 41.05 -35.41 23.26
N PHE A 421 41.61 -36.37 22.52
CA PHE A 421 40.88 -37.08 21.46
C PHE A 421 39.58 -37.72 21.98
N ALA A 422 39.58 -38.27 23.19
CA ALA A 422 38.41 -38.90 23.79
C ALA A 422 37.31 -37.88 24.12
N GLY A 423 37.66 -36.71 24.65
CA GLY A 423 36.70 -35.62 24.89
C GLY A 423 36.09 -35.05 23.60
N ARG A 424 36.90 -34.87 22.55
CA ARG A 424 36.40 -34.42 21.23
C ARG A 424 35.44 -35.42 20.61
N LEU A 425 35.76 -36.70 20.71
CA LEU A 425 34.91 -37.77 20.22
C LEU A 425 33.62 -37.89 21.04
N ALA A 426 33.69 -37.70 22.36
CA ALA A 426 32.52 -37.67 23.25
C ALA A 426 31.53 -36.55 22.86
N TYR A 427 32.05 -35.36 22.53
CA TYR A 427 31.24 -34.24 22.04
C TYR A 427 30.57 -34.53 20.69
N MET A 428 31.33 -35.03 19.70
CA MET A 428 30.79 -35.37 18.37
C MET A 428 29.62 -36.35 18.41
N ILE A 429 29.57 -37.19 19.43
CA ILE A 429 28.59 -38.26 19.59
C ILE A 429 27.52 -37.96 20.65
N GLY A 430 27.50 -36.74 21.21
CA GLY A 430 26.47 -36.28 22.15
C GLY A 430 26.53 -36.93 23.54
N THR A 431 27.74 -37.25 24.04
CA THR A 431 27.93 -37.82 25.40
C THR A 431 28.92 -37.03 26.25
N ASP A 432 28.71 -37.02 27.56
CA ASP A 432 29.52 -36.24 28.51
C ASP A 432 31.01 -36.65 28.53
N ARG A 433 31.31 -37.93 28.30
CA ARG A 433 32.67 -38.49 28.24
C ARG A 433 32.67 -39.90 27.65
N ILE A 434 33.83 -40.33 27.18
CA ILE A 434 34.12 -41.75 26.88
C ILE A 434 34.95 -42.31 28.03
N ASP A 435 34.44 -43.32 28.70
CA ASP A 435 35.06 -43.89 29.90
C ASP A 435 36.23 -44.84 29.57
N ASN A 436 37.23 -44.89 30.45
CA ASN A 436 38.28 -45.91 30.40
C ASN A 436 37.76 -47.21 31.04
N LEU A 437 37.52 -48.23 30.22
CA LEU A 437 36.98 -49.52 30.66
C LEU A 437 37.80 -50.16 31.79
N PHE A 438 39.13 -50.14 31.72
CA PHE A 438 39.98 -50.77 32.75
C PHE A 438 39.86 -50.04 34.09
N ALA A 439 39.89 -48.71 34.08
CA ALA A 439 39.73 -47.91 35.28
C ALA A 439 38.35 -48.12 35.93
N MET A 440 37.29 -48.14 35.12
CA MET A 440 35.92 -48.32 35.61
C MET A 440 35.64 -49.75 36.08
N ALA A 441 36.23 -50.76 35.45
CA ALA A 441 36.17 -52.15 35.92
C ALA A 441 36.88 -52.31 37.27
N THR A 442 38.04 -51.69 37.45
CA THR A 442 38.73 -51.67 38.75
C THR A 442 37.90 -50.94 39.80
N ALA A 443 37.29 -49.79 39.47
CA ALA A 443 36.42 -49.06 40.39
C ALA A 443 35.18 -49.88 40.81
N ALA A 444 34.49 -50.53 39.86
CA ALA A 444 33.36 -51.40 40.14
C ALA A 444 33.74 -52.57 41.06
N ARG A 445 34.93 -53.15 40.86
CA ARG A 445 35.47 -54.24 41.68
C ARG A 445 35.84 -53.78 43.09
N VAL A 446 36.50 -52.64 43.24
CA VAL A 446 36.91 -52.09 44.54
C VAL A 446 35.71 -51.65 45.37
N THR A 447 34.73 -51.01 44.72
CA THR A 447 33.55 -50.47 45.41
C THR A 447 32.44 -51.49 45.65
N GLY A 448 32.50 -52.65 44.98
CA GLY A 448 31.45 -53.65 45.05
C GLY A 448 30.11 -53.14 44.48
N LYS A 449 30.11 -52.12 43.62
CA LYS A 449 28.90 -51.49 43.05
C LYS A 449 28.96 -51.42 41.52
N PRO A 450 27.82 -51.56 40.83
CA PRO A 450 27.75 -51.34 39.39
C PRO A 450 28.16 -49.92 38.99
N VAL A 451 28.95 -49.79 37.93
CA VAL A 451 29.35 -48.49 37.37
C VAL A 451 28.80 -48.37 35.95
N ARG A 452 28.06 -47.28 35.68
CA ARG A 452 27.63 -46.94 34.32
C ARG A 452 28.78 -46.30 33.56
N VAL A 453 28.97 -46.74 32.31
CA VAL A 453 30.05 -46.27 31.45
C VAL A 453 29.56 -46.01 30.04
N ASN A 454 30.13 -45.00 29.40
CA ASN A 454 29.97 -44.72 27.98
C ASN A 454 31.19 -45.25 27.24
N LEU A 455 30.99 -46.26 26.39
CA LEU A 455 32.08 -46.91 25.68
C LEU A 455 31.85 -46.92 24.18
N LEU A 456 32.97 -46.80 23.48
CA LEU A 456 33.14 -47.17 22.09
C LEU A 456 33.28 -48.70 22.01
N ALA A 457 32.25 -49.42 21.56
CA ALA A 457 32.24 -50.88 21.50
C ALA A 457 32.11 -51.41 20.07
N ASN A 458 33.16 -52.07 19.56
CA ASN A 458 33.08 -52.78 18.29
C ASN A 458 32.48 -54.18 18.50
N VAL A 459 31.38 -54.48 17.80
CA VAL A 459 30.71 -55.78 17.91
C VAL A 459 31.40 -56.77 16.97
N ALA A 460 32.22 -57.66 17.53
CA ALA A 460 32.96 -58.66 16.75
C ALA A 460 32.09 -59.86 16.30
N ALA A 461 31.04 -60.20 17.06
CA ALA A 461 30.05 -61.22 16.71
C ALA A 461 28.76 -61.00 17.50
N SER A 462 27.58 -61.22 16.89
CA SER A 462 26.31 -61.29 17.62
C SER A 462 25.71 -62.70 17.50
N GLY A 463 25.36 -63.30 18.64
CA GLY A 463 24.71 -64.62 18.68
C GLY A 463 23.22 -64.60 18.31
N LEU A 464 22.69 -63.45 17.88
CA LEU A 464 21.32 -63.24 17.40
C LEU A 464 21.35 -62.27 16.21
N ASP A 465 20.42 -62.44 15.27
CA ASP A 465 20.48 -61.94 13.88
C ASP A 465 20.64 -60.43 13.66
N LYS A 466 20.58 -59.58 14.69
CA LYS A 466 20.91 -58.14 14.57
C LYS A 466 21.47 -57.58 15.88
N ALA A 467 22.77 -57.32 15.94
CA ALA A 467 23.33 -56.34 16.87
C ALA A 467 23.70 -55.07 16.12
N ARG A 468 22.87 -54.02 16.22
CA ARG A 468 23.30 -52.66 15.95
C ARG A 468 23.75 -52.05 17.28
N ALA A 469 25.05 -51.85 17.44
CA ALA A 469 25.54 -50.89 18.43
C ALA A 469 25.40 -49.50 17.79
N GLU A 470 24.49 -48.69 18.31
CA GLU A 470 24.54 -47.25 18.08
C GLU A 470 25.65 -46.72 18.97
N TRP A 471 26.65 -46.10 18.35
CA TRP A 471 27.82 -45.62 19.05
C TRP A 471 27.53 -44.22 19.59
N PRO A 472 27.86 -43.92 20.87
CA PRO A 472 28.29 -44.80 21.94
C PRO A 472 27.10 -45.47 22.63
N SER A 473 27.34 -46.63 23.25
CA SER A 473 26.33 -47.33 24.03
C SER A 473 26.65 -47.24 25.52
N ALA A 474 25.63 -46.95 26.33
CA ALA A 474 25.74 -46.98 27.78
C ALA A 474 25.75 -48.44 28.26
N PHE A 475 26.82 -48.83 28.96
CA PHE A 475 26.97 -50.15 29.54
C PHE A 475 26.97 -50.07 31.06
N LEU A 476 26.51 -51.15 31.70
CA LEU A 476 26.62 -51.32 33.14
C LEU A 476 27.69 -52.38 33.45
N ILE A 477 28.75 -51.99 34.15
CA ILE A 477 29.81 -52.90 34.61
C ILE A 477 29.44 -53.41 36.00
N THR A 478 29.27 -54.74 36.16
CA THR A 478 28.74 -55.37 37.39
C THR A 478 29.70 -56.35 38.09
N GLN A 479 31.02 -56.17 37.96
CA GLN A 479 32.13 -56.88 38.67
C GLN A 479 32.68 -58.19 38.05
N THR A 480 32.06 -58.79 37.05
CA THR A 480 32.53 -60.07 36.50
C THR A 480 33.34 -59.87 35.21
N SER A 481 34.49 -60.57 35.15
CA SER A 481 35.50 -60.53 34.10
C SER A 481 35.05 -61.10 32.74
N GLY A 482 33.83 -60.82 32.29
CA GLY A 482 33.39 -61.32 30.98
C GLY A 482 32.01 -60.92 30.47
N LEU A 483 31.18 -60.15 31.19
CA LEU A 483 29.86 -59.79 30.68
C LEU A 483 29.56 -58.30 30.89
N LEU A 484 29.55 -57.56 29.78
CA LEU A 484 28.99 -56.20 29.70
C LEU A 484 27.51 -56.33 29.34
N ASN A 485 26.62 -55.87 30.21
CA ASN A 485 25.20 -55.77 29.88
C ASN A 485 24.90 -54.37 29.35
N ARG A 486 24.26 -54.29 28.16
CA ARG A 486 23.69 -53.03 27.65
C ARG A 486 22.67 -52.53 28.67
N ALA A 487 22.75 -51.26 29.06
CA ALA A 487 21.68 -50.66 29.86
C ALA A 487 20.42 -50.63 29.00
N GLY A 488 19.31 -51.13 29.55
CA GLY A 488 18.00 -51.20 28.86
C GLY A 488 17.55 -49.86 28.31
#